data_AF-A0A935T871-F1
#
_entry.id   AF-A0A935T871-F1
#
_cell.length_a   1.000
_cell.length_b   1.000
_cell.length_c   1.000
_cell.angle_alpha   90.00
_cell.angle_beta   90.00
_cell.angle_gamma   90.00
#
_symmetry.space_group_name_H-M   'P 1'
#
loop_
_entity.id
_entity.type
_entity.pdbx_description
1 polymer ?
#
loop_
_entity_poly.entity_id
_entity_poly.type
_entity_poly.pdbx_seq_one_letter_code
_entity_poly.pdbx_strand_id
1 'polypeptide(L)'
;MSTSSVAGLSSGVPFIGPYAVSKVGVVSLSETLRDELQAEGSAVRVSVLCPGSVTTNVMEAERNRPAALGSESRTPVAEQVRLMIRDGLSGPDGKSPEQVAAIVLEGSAAIGSGS
;
A
#
# COMPACT_ATOMS: atom_id res chain seq x y z
N MET A 1 -1.72 -8.34 9.71
CA MET A 1 -0.93 -7.80 8.58
C MET A 1 -1.72 -6.70 7.90
N SER A 2 -1.05 -5.61 7.52
CA SER A 2 -1.63 -4.46 6.81
C SER A 2 -0.93 -4.24 5.46
N THR A 3 -1.65 -3.65 4.48
CA THR A 3 -1.07 -3.31 3.17
C THR A 3 -0.88 -1.81 3.02
N SER A 4 0.38 -1.37 2.99
CA SER A 4 0.79 -0.02 2.65
C SER A 4 1.22 0.09 1.16
N SER A 5 2.34 0.76 0.88
CA SER A 5 2.90 1.09 -0.43
C SER A 5 4.31 1.66 -0.24
N VAL A 6 5.16 1.62 -1.27
CA VAL A 6 6.40 2.42 -1.30
C VAL A 6 6.13 3.92 -1.11
N ALA A 7 4.93 4.41 -1.48
CA ALA A 7 4.50 5.78 -1.21
C ALA A 7 4.31 6.09 0.30
N GLY A 8 4.26 5.05 1.14
CA GLY A 8 4.28 5.19 2.60
C GLY A 8 5.68 5.33 3.20
N LEU A 9 6.73 5.12 2.40
CA LEU A 9 8.13 5.19 2.82
C LEU A 9 8.87 6.38 2.18
N SER A 10 8.44 6.81 1.00
CA SER A 10 9.06 7.92 0.28
C SER A 10 8.03 8.74 -0.50
N SER A 11 8.26 10.04 -0.56
CA SER A 11 7.53 10.96 -1.43
C SER A 11 8.23 11.06 -2.78
N GLY A 12 7.46 11.16 -3.86
CA GLY A 12 8.08 11.28 -5.19
C GLY A 12 7.11 11.31 -6.37
N VAL A 13 5.82 11.03 -6.14
CA VAL A 13 4.80 11.06 -7.18
C VAL A 13 3.83 12.22 -6.90
N PRO A 14 3.66 13.18 -7.82
CA PRO A 14 2.71 14.27 -7.65
C PRO A 14 1.26 13.78 -7.77
N PHE A 15 0.31 14.57 -7.27
CA PHE A 15 -1.14 14.33 -7.37
C PHE A 15 -1.68 13.05 -6.69
N ILE A 16 -0.87 12.36 -5.87
CA ILE A 16 -1.32 11.22 -5.05
C ILE A 16 -1.34 11.53 -3.55
N GLY A 17 -1.44 12.80 -3.16
CA GLY A 17 -1.29 13.26 -1.77
C GLY A 17 -2.15 12.49 -0.75
N PRO A 18 -3.48 12.40 -0.92
CA PRO A 18 -4.34 11.63 -0.01
C PRO A 18 -3.94 10.15 0.09
N TYR A 19 -3.57 9.53 -1.04
CA TYR A 19 -3.09 8.15 -1.06
C TYR A 19 -1.77 8.03 -0.28
N ALA A 20 -0.76 8.87 -0.57
CA ALA A 20 0.53 8.86 0.11
C ALA A 20 0.38 9.05 1.62
N VAL A 21 -0.39 10.05 2.06
CA VAL A 21 -0.66 10.30 3.49
C VAL A 21 -1.31 9.08 4.15
N SER A 22 -2.32 8.47 3.51
CA SER A 22 -2.96 7.27 4.07
C SER A 22 -1.96 6.12 4.22
N LYS A 23 -1.02 5.97 3.29
CA LYS A 23 -0.03 4.89 3.28
C LYS A 23 1.09 5.11 4.29
N VAL A 24 1.52 6.36 4.49
CA VAL A 24 2.39 6.73 5.63
C VAL A 24 1.69 6.42 6.95
N GLY A 25 0.41 6.77 7.09
CA GLY A 25 -0.39 6.46 8.27
C GLY A 25 -0.47 4.97 8.59
N VAL A 26 -0.64 4.11 7.58
CA VAL A 26 -0.63 2.65 7.75
C VAL A 26 0.71 2.14 8.25
N VAL A 27 1.84 2.67 7.74
CA VAL A 27 3.18 2.28 8.21
C VAL A 27 3.37 2.69 9.66
N SER A 28 3.15 3.97 9.96
CA SER A 28 3.31 4.52 11.32
C SER A 28 2.45 3.77 12.33
N LEU A 29 1.17 3.52 12.03
CA LEU A 29 0.28 2.77 12.91
C LEU A 29 0.79 1.33 13.14
N SER A 30 1.26 0.66 12.09
CA SER A 30 1.72 -0.73 12.19
C SER A 30 3.01 -0.84 13.02
N GLU A 31 3.92 0.13 12.90
CA GLU A 31 5.15 0.19 13.67
C GLU A 31 4.88 0.49 15.14
N THR A 32 4.05 1.51 15.43
CA THR A 32 3.64 1.84 16.80
C THR A 32 2.96 0.63 17.47
N LEU A 33 2.01 -0.02 16.79
CA LEU A 33 1.31 -1.18 17.36
C LEU A 33 2.26 -2.37 17.62
N ARG A 34 3.26 -2.57 16.76
CA ARG A 34 4.30 -3.60 16.98
C ARG A 34 5.05 -3.33 18.29
N ASP A 35 5.48 -2.09 18.49
CA ASP A 35 6.30 -1.69 19.64
C ASP A 35 5.47 -1.76 20.94
N GLU A 36 4.19 -1.36 20.89
CA GLU A 36 3.24 -1.50 22.01
C GLU A 36 3.03 -2.97 22.39
N LEU A 37 2.72 -3.84 21.43
CA LEU A 37 2.51 -5.27 21.68
C LEU A 37 3.78 -5.95 22.22
N GLN A 38 4.95 -5.52 21.77
CA GLN A 38 6.22 -6.00 22.31
C GLN A 38 6.42 -5.55 23.76
N ALA A 39 6.12 -4.29 24.08
CA ALA A 39 6.22 -3.77 25.44
C ALA A 39 5.27 -4.49 26.41
N GLU A 40 4.10 -4.94 25.92
CA GLU A 40 3.14 -5.73 26.69
C GLU A 40 3.49 -7.24 26.77
N GLY A 41 4.55 -7.69 26.10
CA GLY A 41 4.91 -9.12 26.07
C GLY A 41 3.91 -9.98 25.30
N SER A 42 3.14 -9.38 24.39
CA SER A 42 2.12 -10.08 23.61
C SER A 42 2.75 -11.05 22.60
N ALA A 43 2.10 -12.21 22.40
CA ALA A 43 2.45 -13.14 21.33
C ALA A 43 1.94 -12.70 19.95
N VAL A 44 1.13 -11.63 19.88
CA VAL A 44 0.57 -11.11 18.62
C VAL A 44 1.67 -10.40 17.83
N ARG A 45 1.79 -10.74 16.54
CA ARG A 45 2.76 -10.15 15.62
C ARG A 45 2.09 -9.21 14.63
N VAL A 46 2.76 -8.09 14.34
CA VAL A 46 2.30 -7.09 13.36
C VAL A 46 3.30 -7.02 12.21
N SER A 47 2.76 -6.91 10.99
CA SER A 47 3.54 -6.76 9.77
C SER A 47 2.83 -5.80 8.82
N VAL A 48 3.62 -5.04 8.06
CA VAL A 48 3.16 -4.14 7.01
C VAL A 48 3.86 -4.47 5.69
N LEU A 49 3.08 -4.62 4.62
CA LEU A 49 3.61 -4.80 3.27
C LEU A 49 3.70 -3.45 2.57
N CYS A 50 4.86 -3.13 2.00
CA CYS A 50 5.07 -1.89 1.24
C CYS A 50 5.40 -2.21 -0.23
N PRO A 51 4.40 -2.61 -1.04
CA PRO A 51 4.66 -2.99 -2.43
C PRO A 51 4.95 -1.77 -3.31
N GLY A 52 5.75 -2.01 -4.35
CA GLY A 52 5.93 -1.10 -5.50
C GLY A 52 4.85 -1.34 -6.55
N SER A 53 5.24 -1.43 -7.83
CA SER A 53 4.30 -1.72 -8.92
C SER A 53 3.75 -3.14 -8.83
N VAL A 54 2.41 -3.23 -8.73
CA VAL A 54 1.67 -4.50 -8.77
C VAL A 54 0.53 -4.37 -9.76
N THR A 55 0.41 -5.33 -10.67
CA THR A 55 -0.59 -5.35 -11.73
C THR A 55 -1.98 -5.63 -11.15
N THR A 56 -2.64 -4.55 -10.73
CA THR A 56 -3.97 -4.55 -10.11
C THR A 56 -4.81 -3.39 -10.64
N ASN A 57 -6.09 -3.38 -10.27
CA ASN A 57 -7.02 -2.31 -10.59
C ASN A 57 -7.06 -1.19 -9.52
N VAL A 58 -5.95 -0.95 -8.81
CA VAL A 58 -5.90 0.07 -7.72
C VAL A 58 -6.15 1.50 -8.24
N MET A 59 -5.70 1.80 -9.47
CA MET A 59 -5.95 3.12 -10.09
C MET A 59 -7.41 3.31 -10.55
N GLU A 60 -8.25 2.30 -10.39
CA GLU A 60 -9.69 2.31 -10.68
C GLU A 60 -10.53 2.28 -9.39
N ALA A 61 -9.95 2.67 -8.26
CA ALA A 61 -10.63 2.64 -6.96
C ALA A 61 -11.88 3.52 -6.89
N GLU A 62 -12.01 4.53 -7.76
CA GLU A 62 -13.23 5.37 -7.85
C GLU A 62 -14.51 4.54 -8.06
N ARG A 63 -14.42 3.37 -8.69
CA ARG A 63 -15.56 2.44 -8.83
C ARG A 63 -16.18 2.01 -7.48
N ASN A 64 -15.41 2.14 -6.40
CA ASN A 64 -15.80 1.77 -5.03
C ASN A 64 -16.17 2.99 -4.17
N ARG A 65 -16.12 4.23 -4.70
CA ARG A 65 -16.42 5.43 -3.93
C ARG A 65 -17.91 5.47 -3.55
N PRO A 66 -18.26 5.61 -2.26
CA PRO A 66 -19.65 5.80 -1.84
C PRO A 66 -20.26 7.03 -2.51
N ALA A 67 -21.48 6.90 -3.04
CA ALA A 67 -22.16 7.98 -3.77
C ALA A 67 -22.29 9.28 -2.95
N ALA A 68 -22.42 9.16 -1.61
CA ALA A 68 -22.48 10.31 -0.69
C ALA A 68 -21.22 11.18 -0.70
N LEU A 69 -20.08 10.67 -1.18
CA LEU A 69 -18.81 11.40 -1.28
C LEU A 69 -18.57 12.02 -2.68
N GLY A 70 -19.57 11.94 -3.57
CA GLY A 70 -19.48 12.47 -4.94
C GLY A 70 -18.48 11.72 -5.83
N SER A 71 -18.02 12.38 -6.89
CA SER A 71 -16.97 11.87 -7.79
C SER A 71 -15.69 12.68 -7.61
N GLU A 72 -14.53 12.04 -7.74
CA GLU A 72 -13.28 12.78 -7.78
C GLU A 72 -13.19 13.67 -9.03
N SER A 73 -12.91 14.96 -8.85
CA SER A 73 -12.59 15.88 -9.94
C SER A 73 -11.08 15.99 -10.08
N ARG A 74 -10.58 15.77 -11.30
CA ARG A 74 -9.14 15.84 -11.60
C ARG A 74 -8.88 16.90 -12.67
N THR A 75 -7.78 17.63 -12.51
CA THR A 75 -7.27 18.47 -13.60
C THR A 75 -6.75 17.57 -14.73
N PRO A 76 -6.64 18.08 -15.98
CA PRO A 76 -6.09 17.31 -17.09
C PRO A 76 -4.69 16.75 -16.79
N VAL A 77 -3.85 17.52 -16.07
CA VAL A 77 -2.51 17.10 -15.67
C VAL A 77 -2.58 15.96 -14.64
N ALA A 78 -3.46 16.06 -13.64
CA ALA A 78 -3.62 15.00 -12.64
C ALA A 78 -4.15 13.70 -13.26
N GLU A 79 -5.07 13.80 -14.23
CA GLU A 79 -5.55 12.63 -14.97
C GLU A 79 -4.46 12.01 -15.84
N GLN A 80 -3.62 12.81 -16.50
CA GLN A 80 -2.48 12.30 -17.26
C GLN A 80 -1.49 11.54 -16.36
N VAL A 81 -1.17 12.08 -15.19
CA VAL A 81 -0.30 11.40 -14.21
C VAL A 81 -0.93 10.11 -13.72
N ARG A 82 -2.25 10.08 -13.48
CA ARG A 82 -2.99 8.86 -13.10
C ARG A 82 -2.85 7.76 -14.15
N LEU A 83 -2.99 8.10 -15.43
CA LEU A 83 -2.83 7.16 -16.54
C LEU A 83 -1.38 6.65 -16.65
N MET A 84 -0.39 7.54 -16.52
CA MET A 84 1.03 7.13 -16.49
C MET A 84 1.33 6.12 -15.37
N ILE A 85 0.80 6.36 -14.16
CA ILE A 85 0.95 5.43 -13.04
C ILE A 85 0.28 4.10 -13.36
N ARG A 86 -0.97 4.12 -13.86
CA ARG A 86 -1.72 2.91 -14.23
C ARG A 86 -0.93 2.05 -15.22
N ASP A 87 -0.38 2.65 -16.25
CA ASP A 87 0.40 1.94 -17.26
C ASP A 87 1.70 1.39 -16.64
N GLY A 88 2.35 2.16 -15.77
CA GLY A 88 3.53 1.73 -15.02
C GLY A 88 3.29 0.56 -14.06
N LEU A 89 2.10 0.43 -13.47
CA LEU A 89 1.73 -0.72 -12.63
C LEU A 89 1.62 -2.02 -13.41
N SER A 90 1.31 -1.93 -14.70
CA SER A 90 1.19 -3.06 -15.63
C SER A 90 2.42 -3.20 -16.54
N GLY A 91 3.46 -2.41 -16.26
CA GLY A 91 4.72 -2.42 -16.99
C GLY A 91 5.56 -3.68 -16.71
N PRO A 92 6.69 -3.85 -17.42
CA PRO A 92 7.54 -5.04 -17.35
C PRO A 92 8.09 -5.35 -15.96
N ASP A 93 8.23 -4.33 -15.10
CA ASP A 93 8.71 -4.48 -13.72
C ASP A 93 7.58 -4.69 -12.69
N GLY A 94 6.32 -4.70 -13.14
CA GLY A 94 5.15 -4.93 -12.29
C GLY A 94 5.07 -6.38 -11.82
N LYS A 95 4.93 -6.59 -10.51
CA LYS A 95 4.69 -7.94 -9.96
C LYS A 95 3.22 -8.32 -10.12
N SER A 96 2.95 -9.60 -10.34
CA SER A 96 1.59 -10.14 -10.28
C SER A 96 1.11 -10.23 -8.82
N PRO A 97 -0.23 -10.26 -8.58
CA PRO A 97 -0.78 -10.50 -7.24
C PRO A 97 -0.25 -11.79 -6.59
N GLU A 98 -0.04 -12.85 -7.37
CA GLU A 98 0.45 -14.14 -6.90
C GLU A 98 1.91 -14.06 -6.44
N GLN A 99 2.75 -13.33 -7.19
CA GLN A 99 4.14 -13.10 -6.79
C GLN A 99 4.22 -12.30 -5.48
N VAL A 100 3.34 -11.30 -5.31
CA VAL A 100 3.25 -10.54 -4.06
C VAL A 100 2.75 -11.44 -2.92
N ALA A 101 1.76 -12.29 -3.16
CA ALA A 101 1.25 -13.24 -2.18
C ALA A 101 2.35 -14.22 -1.70
N ALA A 102 3.20 -14.70 -2.60
CA ALA A 102 4.34 -15.54 -2.24
C ALA A 102 5.31 -14.82 -1.28
N ILE A 103 5.65 -13.56 -1.57
CA ILE A 103 6.50 -12.72 -0.69
C ILE A 103 5.85 -12.53 0.69
N VAL A 104 4.52 -12.35 0.74
CA VAL A 104 3.77 -12.21 1.99
C VAL A 104 3.85 -13.47 2.84
N LEU A 105 3.70 -14.64 2.23
CA LEU A 105 3.78 -15.93 2.93
C LEU A 105 5.18 -16.17 3.48
N GLU A 106 6.22 -15.91 2.69
CA GLU A 106 7.62 -16.01 3.10
C GLU A 106 7.93 -15.06 4.28
N GLY A 107 7.53 -13.79 4.17
CA GLY A 107 7.74 -12.81 5.23
C GLY A 107 7.01 -13.17 6.53
N SER A 108 5.81 -13.75 6.42
CA SER A 108 5.02 -14.18 7.58
C SER A 108 5.66 -15.37 8.30
N ALA A 109 6.25 -16.32 7.56
CA ALA A 109 6.99 -17.44 8.14
C ALA A 109 8.23 -16.96 8.93
N ALA A 110 8.97 -15.98 8.40
CA ALA A 110 10.15 -15.42 9.07
C ALA A 110 9.83 -14.70 10.40
N ILE A 111 8.65 -14.07 10.50
CA ILE A 111 8.18 -13.43 11.74
C ILE A 111 7.82 -14.46 12.82
N GLY A 112 7.41 -15.66 12.41
CA GLY A 112 7.04 -16.77 13.30
C GLY A 112 8.23 -17.54 13.88
N SER A 113 9.39 -17.54 13.22
CA SER A 113 10.57 -18.31 13.65
C SER A 113 11.50 -17.60 14.64
N GLY A 114 11.24 -16.33 14.96
CA GLY A 114 12.07 -15.51 15.86
C GLY A 114 11.67 -15.57 17.34
N SER A 115 11.38 -16.77 17.86
CA SER A 115 11.12 -17.03 19.29
C SER A 115 12.28 -17.76 19.94
#